data_AF-A0AAV5U512-F1
#
_entry.id   AF-A0AAV5U512-F1
#
_cell.length_a   1.000
_cell.length_b   1.000
_cell.length_c   1.000
_cell.angle_alpha   90.00
_cell.angle_beta   90.00
_cell.angle_gamma   90.00
#
_symmetry.space_group_name_H-M   'P 1'
#
loop_
_entity.id
_entity.type
_entity.pdbx_description
1 polymer ?
#
loop_
_entity_poly.entity_id
_entity_poly.type
_entity_poly.pdbx_seq_one_letter_code
_entity_poly.pdbx_strand_id
1 'polypeptide(L)' 'QNSLSRLPDEVLLNILERLDHNDLDNLSKMNRRIGNLTSIARSRAKKLERSSLLISQAFGRTTFQI' A
#
# COMPACT_ATOMS: atom_id res chain seq x y z
N GLN A 1 -14.41 13.95 -1.32
CA GLN A 1 -13.99 13.60 -2.70
C GLN A 1 -12.87 12.59 -2.59
N ASN A 2 -13.03 11.36 -3.10
CA ASN A 2 -12.02 10.31 -2.93
C ASN A 2 -10.93 10.46 -4.01
N SER A 3 -9.72 10.88 -3.63
CA SER A 3 -8.62 11.15 -4.58
C SER A 3 -8.25 9.93 -5.43
N LEU A 4 -8.41 8.71 -4.89
CA LEU A 4 -8.15 7.46 -5.63
C LEU A 4 -9.12 7.27 -6.80
N SER A 5 -10.36 7.76 -6.69
CA SER A 5 -11.35 7.62 -7.76
C SER A 5 -11.05 8.49 -8.99
N ARG A 6 -10.14 9.46 -8.88
CA ARG A 6 -9.70 10.33 -9.98
C ARG A 6 -8.44 9.86 -10.69
N LEU A 7 -7.71 8.91 -10.12
CA LEU A 7 -6.51 8.37 -10.75
C LEU A 7 -6.87 7.48 -11.95
N PRO A 8 -6.06 7.46 -13.02
CA PRO A 8 -6.14 6.43 -14.05
C PRO A 8 -5.96 5.02 -13.47
N ASP A 9 -6.58 4.01 -14.11
CA ASP A 9 -6.55 2.62 -13.63
C ASP A 9 -5.11 2.08 -13.49
N GLU A 10 -4.22 2.38 -14.43
CA GLU A 10 -2.83 1.92 -14.41
C GLU A 10 -2.04 2.48 -13.21
N VAL A 11 -2.22 3.78 -12.92
CA VAL A 11 -1.57 4.44 -11.79
C VAL A 11 -2.10 3.86 -10.47
N LEU A 12 -3.42 3.67 -10.39
CA LEU A 12 -4.04 3.09 -9.22
C LEU A 12 -3.59 1.63 -9.01
N LEU A 13 -3.50 0.84 -10.08
CA LEU A 13 -3.04 -0.54 -10.01
C LEU A 13 -1.60 -0.63 -9.51
N ASN A 14 -0.70 0.21 -10.02
CA ASN A 14 0.68 0.28 -9.56
C ASN A 14 0.80 0.64 -8.06
N ILE A 15 -0.11 1.47 -7.54
CA ILE A 15 -0.18 1.75 -6.10
C ILE A 15 -0.65 0.51 -5.33
N LEU A 16 -1.73 -0.13 -5.80
CA LEU A 16 -2.33 -1.29 -5.13
C LEU A 16 -1.38 -2.50 -5.10
N GLU A 17 -0.55 -2.71 -6.12
CA GLU A 17 0.43 -3.81 -6.19
C GLU A 17 1.52 -3.73 -5.10
N ARG A 18 1.67 -2.57 -4.45
CA ARG A 18 2.66 -2.33 -3.38
C ARG A 18 2.09 -2.53 -1.97
N LEU A 19 0.78 -2.69 -1.86
CA LEU A 19 0.06 -2.86 -0.59
C LEU A 19 0.01 -4.33 -0.18
N ASP A 20 -0.20 -4.57 1.11
CA ASP A 20 -0.43 -5.93 1.60
C ASP A 20 -1.88 -6.39 1.42
N HIS A 21 -2.15 -7.68 1.69
CA HIS A 21 -3.49 -8.23 1.50
C HIS A 21 -4.55 -7.62 2.42
N ASN A 22 -4.18 -7.20 3.64
CA ASN A 22 -5.12 -6.58 4.56
C ASN A 22 -5.55 -5.20 4.07
N ASP A 23 -4.59 -4.43 3.56
CA ASP A 23 -4.85 -3.13 2.94
C ASP A 23 -5.77 -3.28 1.72
N LEU A 24 -5.48 -4.27 0.86
CA LEU A 24 -6.30 -4.56 -0.32
C LEU A 24 -7.74 -4.98 0.04
N ASP A 25 -7.92 -5.77 1.10
CA ASP A 25 -9.25 -6.17 1.58
C ASP A 25 -10.06 -4.97 2.08
N ASN A 26 -9.41 -4.03 2.76
CA ASN A 26 -10.06 -2.79 3.19
C ASN A 26 -10.45 -1.91 2.00
N LEU A 27 -9.56 -1.75 1.02
CA LEU A 27 -9.81 -0.95 -0.18
C LEU A 27 -10.88 -1.58 -1.09
N SER A 28 -10.99 -2.91 -1.12
CA SER A 28 -11.97 -3.62 -1.94
C SER A 28 -13.43 -3.23 -1.64
N LYS A 29 -13.68 -2.74 -0.41
CA LYS A 29 -15.00 -2.33 0.08
C LYS A 29 -15.36 -0.87 -0.27
N MET A 30 -14.43 -0.08 -0.82
CA MET A 30 -14.65 1.35 -1.07
C MET A 30 -15.63 1.62 -2.21
N ASN A 31 -15.45 0.94 -3.36
CA ASN A 31 -16.37 0.97 -4.49
C ASN A 31 -16.02 -0.14 -5.48
N ARG A 32 -16.93 -0.40 -6.43
CA ARG A 32 -16.80 -1.48 -7.42
C ARG A 32 -15.54 -1.40 -8.28
N ARG A 33 -15.13 -0.20 -8.71
CA ARG A 33 -13.93 -0.01 -9.55
C ARG A 33 -12.67 -0.38 -8.77
N ILE A 34 -12.52 0.14 -7.55
CA ILE A 34 -11.38 -0.19 -6.66
C ILE A 34 -11.42 -1.67 -6.31
N GLY A 35 -12.59 -2.24 -6.02
CA GLY A 35 -12.77 -3.68 -5.78
C GLY A 35 -12.20 -4.54 -6.91
N ASN A 36 -12.55 -4.24 -8.16
CA ASN A 36 -12.04 -4.97 -9.32
C ASN A 36 -10.50 -4.85 -9.43
N LEU A 37 -9.95 -3.66 -9.24
CA LEU A 37 -8.50 -3.42 -9.31
C LEU A 37 -7.74 -4.10 -8.16
N THR A 38 -8.32 -4.16 -6.95
CA THR A 38 -7.70 -4.88 -5.81
C THR A 38 -7.62 -6.39 -6.06
N SER A 39 -8.57 -6.98 -6.78
CA SER A 39 -8.51 -8.40 -7.18
C SER A 39 -7.37 -8.66 -8.17
N ILE A 40 -7.12 -7.73 -9.11
CA ILE A 40 -5.99 -7.83 -10.04
C ILE A 40 -4.68 -7.66 -9.28
N ALA A 41 -4.58 -6.62 -8.44
CA ALA A 41 -3.40 -6.32 -7.64
C ALA A 41 -3.03 -7.48 -6.71
N ARG A 42 -4.00 -8.19 -6.12
CA ARG A 42 -3.73 -9.36 -5.24
C ARG A 42 -2.87 -10.43 -5.90
N SER A 43 -3.07 -10.69 -7.19
CA SER A 43 -2.28 -11.68 -7.94
C SER A 43 -0.85 -11.23 -8.26
N ARG A 44 -0.59 -9.92 -8.14
CA ARG A 44 0.67 -9.26 -8.50
C ARG A 44 1.35 -8.58 -7.31
N ALA A 45 0.72 -8.62 -6.14
CA ALA A 45 1.12 -7.87 -4.97
C ALA A 45 2.51 -8.33 -4.55
N LYS A 46 3.49 -7.45 -4.72
CA LYS A 46 4.83 -7.59 -4.16
C LYS A 46 4.88 -6.61 -3.01
N LYS A 47 4.63 -7.13 -1.82
CA LYS A 47 4.66 -6.35 -0.58
C LYS A 47 5.94 -5.54 -0.56
N LEU A 48 5.81 -4.21 -0.40
CA LEU A 48 6.98 -3.39 -0.19
C LEU A 48 7.57 -3.73 1.17
N GLU A 49 8.86 -4.09 1.20
CA GLU A 49 9.56 -4.30 2.47
C GLU A 49 9.60 -2.98 3.24
N ARG A 50 9.18 -3.03 4.52
CA ARG A 50 9.23 -1.86 5.39
C ARG A 50 10.67 -1.41 5.52
N SER A 51 10.93 -0.15 5.17
CA SER A 51 12.24 0.44 5.38
C SER A 51 12.35 0.86 6.85
N SER A 52 13.14 0.14 7.64
CA SER A 52 13.46 0.56 9.00
C SER A 52 14.45 1.71 8.99
N LEU A 53 14.12 2.83 9.62
CA LEU A 53 15.06 3.92 9.81
C LEU A 53 15.79 3.70 11.14
N LEU A 54 17.10 3.46 11.06
CA LEU A 54 17.97 3.31 12.23
C LEU A 54 18.60 4.66 12.56
N ILE A 55 18.17 5.27 13.66
CA ILE A 55 18.79 6.48 14.20
C ILE A 55 19.67 6.06 15.37
N SER A 56 20.99 6.19 15.20
CA SER A 56 21.95 5.98 16.29
C SER A 56 22.26 7.33 16.93
N GLN A 57 21.66 7.62 18.09
CA GLN A 57 22.12 8.71 18.96
C GLN A 57 23.10 8.15 19.99
N ALA A 58 24.12 8.93 20.34
CA ALA A 58 25.30 8.54 21.14
C ALA A 58 25.02 7.96 22.55
N PHE A 59 23.75 7.79 22.94
CA PHE A 59 23.35 7.23 24.24
C PHE A 59 22.24 6.17 24.17
N GLY A 60 21.81 5.71 22.99
CA GLY A 60 20.83 4.62 22.89
C GLY A 60 20.39 4.37 21.46
N ARG A 61 20.39 3.09 21.03
CA ARG A 61 19.84 2.68 19.74
C ARG A 61 18.31 2.75 19.82
N THR A 62 17.70 3.56 18.95
CA THR A 62 16.24 3.61 18.80
C THR A 62 15.89 3.27 17.35
N THR A 63 15.13 2.20 17.15
CA THR A 63 14.64 1.77 15.84
C THR A 63 13.21 2.24 15.64
N PHE A 64 12.94 2.93 14.53
CA PHE A 64 11.58 3.31 14.14
C PHE A 64 11.16 2.56 12.88
N GLN A 65 9.94 2.02 12.91
CA GLN A 65 9.29 1.44 11.73
C GLN A 65 8.43 2.53 11.09
N ILE A 66 8.60 2.75 9.79
CA ILE A 66 7.79 3.67 8.98
C ILE A 66 7.06 2.89 7.89
#